data_AF-A0A520BAK6-F1
#
_entry.id   AF-A0A520BAK6-F1
#
_cell.length_a   1.000
_cell.length_b   1.000
_cell.length_c   1.000
_cell.angle_alpha   90.00
_cell.angle_beta   90.00
_cell.angle_gamma   90.00
#
_symmetry.space_group_name_H-M   'P 1'
#
loop_
_entity.id
_entity.type
_entity.pdbx_description
1 polymer ?
#
loop_
_entity_poly.entity_id
_entity_poly.type
_entity_poly.pdbx_seq_one_letter_code
_entity_poly.pdbx_strand_id
1 'polypeptide(L)'
;FIHPTLRTAKLPSEFLNKQGLTIKVRIGKAIAPAEVSHMNSSNKLMDFLRARTYALGVGLDQEKRLFNPLKLFKIKKKPAEVIEETSRVLIKAEVETLEDFKVWTEKNYEVYIVPTLKIPNILREIGRLREITFREVGEGTNKKIDLDNYDIYYNHLFIWDRDLENIVGAYRIGKGDEILESMGRRGFYLSELFKMKDQFYPMLKQGIELGRSWIRKEYQGKPLPLFLLWKGILKYLIDNPQYRFMFGPVSISNSFSKFSKALIVDYITKNHFDYEMAKYVKPRNKFKADLLPISTDTLVDSSESFKDLDSIIGDIENSHIKIPVLLRQYMNLNAKIISFNIDPKFSDCLDGFLVVDTHNIPPEMLEKLGKNL
;
A
#
# COMPACT_ATOMS: atom_id res chain seq x y z
N PHE A 1 -30.54 -52.71 29.31
CA PHE A 1 -31.10 -51.34 29.19
C PHE A 1 -30.32 -50.43 30.13
N ILE A 2 -29.69 -49.37 29.60
CA ILE A 2 -29.03 -48.35 30.42
C ILE A 2 -30.12 -47.48 31.05
N HIS A 3 -30.07 -47.30 32.36
CA HIS A 3 -31.09 -46.57 33.12
C HIS A 3 -31.15 -45.09 32.67
N PRO A 4 -32.34 -44.49 32.40
CA PRO A 4 -32.47 -43.14 31.83
C PRO A 4 -31.76 -42.03 32.63
N THR A 5 -31.62 -42.19 33.95
CA THR A 5 -30.91 -41.24 34.83
C THR A 5 -29.40 -41.21 34.63
N LEU A 6 -28.81 -42.21 33.97
CA LEU A 6 -27.39 -42.22 33.63
C LEU A 6 -27.05 -41.32 32.42
N ARG A 7 -28.04 -40.80 31.70
CA ARG A 7 -27.83 -39.83 30.59
C ARG A 7 -27.10 -38.57 31.04
N THR A 8 -27.26 -38.18 32.30
CA THR A 8 -26.71 -36.94 32.86
C THR A 8 -25.50 -37.18 33.77
N ALA A 9 -25.07 -38.43 33.98
CA ALA A 9 -23.95 -38.78 34.86
C ALA A 9 -22.62 -38.11 34.45
N LYS A 10 -22.45 -37.79 33.16
CA LYS A 10 -21.28 -37.05 32.66
C LYS A 10 -21.40 -35.52 32.77
N LEU A 11 -22.58 -34.96 33.07
CA LEU A 11 -22.76 -33.51 33.13
C LEU A 11 -21.79 -32.82 34.10
N PRO A 12 -21.55 -33.33 35.33
CA PRO A 12 -20.57 -32.71 36.22
C PRO A 12 -19.16 -32.70 35.61
N SER A 13 -18.75 -33.78 34.94
CA SER A 13 -17.45 -33.85 34.26
C SER A 13 -17.37 -32.93 33.04
N GLU A 14 -18.45 -32.80 32.25
CA GLU A 14 -18.50 -31.89 31.10
C GLU A 14 -18.57 -30.41 31.52
N PHE A 15 -19.20 -30.13 32.67
CA PHE A 15 -19.27 -28.78 33.23
C PHE A 15 -17.92 -28.35 33.83
N LEU A 16 -17.23 -29.27 34.52
CA LEU A 16 -15.93 -29.02 35.14
C LEU A 16 -14.76 -29.14 34.16
N ASN A 17 -14.87 -29.85 33.03
CA ASN A 17 -13.78 -29.96 32.05
C ASN A 17 -13.44 -28.63 31.35
N LYS A 18 -14.31 -27.61 31.49
CA LYS A 18 -14.06 -26.24 31.03
C LYS A 18 -13.70 -25.27 32.16
N GLN A 19 -13.48 -25.75 33.38
CA GLN A 19 -13.12 -24.87 34.50
C GLN A 19 -11.76 -24.21 34.23
N GLY A 20 -11.70 -22.89 34.34
CA GLY A 20 -10.49 -22.10 34.03
C GLY A 20 -10.26 -21.83 32.54
N LEU A 21 -11.11 -22.31 31.63
CA LEU A 21 -11.03 -21.95 30.21
C LEU A 21 -11.62 -20.55 29.98
N THR A 22 -10.77 -19.63 29.54
CA THR A 22 -11.20 -18.32 29.07
C THR A 22 -11.68 -18.43 27.62
N ILE A 23 -12.98 -18.25 27.40
CA ILE A 23 -13.55 -18.10 26.06
C ILE A 23 -13.41 -16.63 25.65
N LYS A 24 -12.66 -16.37 24.60
CA LYS A 24 -12.60 -15.04 23.98
C LYS A 24 -13.74 -14.93 22.97
N VAL A 25 -14.61 -13.95 23.17
CA VAL A 25 -15.72 -13.65 22.26
C VAL A 25 -15.45 -12.31 21.59
N ARG A 26 -15.64 -12.25 20.28
CA ARG A 26 -15.63 -11.02 19.51
C ARG A 26 -16.98 -10.85 18.85
N ILE A 27 -17.58 -9.69 19.04
CA ILE A 27 -18.83 -9.30 18.39
C ILE A 27 -18.48 -8.26 17.33
N GLY A 28 -18.81 -8.57 16.08
CA GLY A 28 -18.63 -7.65 14.95
C GLY A 28 -19.71 -6.57 14.91
N LYS A 29 -19.66 -5.70 13.90
CA LYS A 29 -20.74 -4.74 13.64
C LYS A 29 -22.00 -5.46 13.18
N ALA A 30 -23.16 -4.85 13.44
CA ALA A 30 -24.42 -5.30 12.87
C ALA A 30 -24.35 -5.26 11.34
N ILE A 31 -24.80 -6.33 10.69
CA ILE A 31 -24.89 -6.40 9.22
C ILE A 31 -26.28 -5.88 8.85
N ALA A 32 -26.34 -4.76 8.13
CA ALA A 32 -27.61 -4.20 7.70
C ALA A 32 -28.21 -5.03 6.55
N PRO A 33 -29.55 -5.13 6.40
CA PRO A 33 -30.19 -5.82 5.28
C PRO A 33 -29.67 -5.37 3.90
N ALA A 34 -29.33 -4.09 3.75
CA ALA A 34 -28.80 -3.52 2.52
C ALA A 34 -27.37 -3.99 2.16
N GLU A 35 -26.61 -4.52 3.13
CA GLU A 35 -25.23 -5.01 2.93
C GLU A 35 -25.18 -6.49 2.52
N VAL A 36 -26.34 -7.14 2.39
CA VAL A 36 -26.47 -8.57 2.09
C VAL A 36 -26.77 -8.75 0.61
N SER A 37 -25.74 -9.04 -0.18
CA SER A 37 -25.84 -9.24 -1.65
C SER A 37 -26.58 -10.52 -2.07
N HIS A 38 -27.01 -11.38 -1.14
CA HIS A 38 -27.61 -12.69 -1.43
C HIS A 38 -28.90 -13.00 -0.66
N MET A 39 -29.76 -12.01 -0.40
CA MET A 39 -31.03 -12.23 0.31
C MET A 39 -31.95 -13.27 -0.36
N ASN A 40 -31.83 -13.45 -1.68
CA ASN A 40 -32.70 -14.34 -2.46
C ASN A 40 -32.26 -15.82 -2.43
N SER A 41 -31.14 -16.17 -1.77
CA SER A 41 -30.67 -17.56 -1.65
C SER A 41 -30.20 -17.85 -0.23
N SER A 42 -30.97 -18.67 0.49
CA SER A 42 -30.67 -19.04 1.88
C SER A 42 -29.29 -19.70 2.04
N ASN A 43 -28.85 -20.50 1.05
CA ASN A 43 -27.54 -21.14 1.08
C ASN A 43 -26.41 -20.11 0.97
N LYS A 44 -26.48 -19.21 -0.03
CA LYS A 44 -25.47 -18.16 -0.20
C LYS A 44 -25.44 -17.18 0.97
N LEU A 45 -26.61 -16.86 1.53
CA LEU A 45 -26.70 -16.05 2.75
C LEU A 45 -26.00 -16.74 3.93
N MET A 46 -26.27 -18.03 4.14
CA MET A 46 -25.63 -18.80 5.20
C MET A 46 -24.12 -18.88 5.02
N ASP A 47 -23.64 -19.09 3.80
CA ASP A 47 -22.20 -19.13 3.49
C ASP A 47 -21.53 -17.78 3.73
N PHE A 48 -22.17 -16.68 3.32
CA PHE A 48 -21.71 -15.31 3.60
C PHE A 48 -21.62 -15.02 5.10
N LEU A 49 -22.68 -15.33 5.87
CA LEU A 49 -22.70 -15.10 7.31
C LEU A 49 -21.68 -15.96 8.06
N ARG A 50 -21.48 -17.22 7.63
CA ARG A 50 -20.42 -18.09 8.17
C ARG A 50 -19.04 -17.52 7.86
N ALA A 51 -18.79 -17.12 6.62
CA ALA A 51 -17.51 -16.54 6.22
C ALA A 51 -17.19 -15.27 7.03
N ARG A 52 -18.16 -14.37 7.21
CA ARG A 52 -18.05 -13.17 8.07
C ARG A 52 -17.74 -13.55 9.52
N THR A 53 -18.44 -14.54 10.06
CA THR A 53 -18.23 -15.00 11.44
C THR A 53 -16.84 -15.61 11.64
N TYR A 54 -16.39 -16.46 10.73
CA TYR A 54 -15.05 -17.05 10.80
C TYR A 54 -13.95 -16.01 10.60
N ALA A 55 -14.16 -15.04 9.71
CA ALA A 55 -13.25 -13.93 9.50
C ALA A 55 -13.03 -13.09 10.79
N LEU A 56 -14.08 -12.84 11.58
CA LEU A 56 -13.95 -12.17 12.89
C LEU A 56 -13.07 -12.97 13.87
N GLY A 57 -13.16 -14.30 13.84
CA GLY A 57 -12.39 -15.20 14.69
C GLY A 57 -10.88 -15.18 14.40
N VAL A 58 -10.46 -14.88 13.17
CA VAL A 58 -9.04 -14.83 12.78
C VAL A 58 -8.25 -13.80 13.61
N GLY A 59 -8.88 -12.66 13.95
CA GLY A 59 -8.26 -11.63 14.79
C GLY A 59 -7.95 -12.10 16.22
N LEU A 60 -8.65 -13.12 16.74
CA LEU A 60 -8.43 -13.67 18.08
C LEU A 60 -7.26 -14.64 18.15
N ASP A 61 -6.97 -15.37 17.07
CA ASP A 61 -5.89 -16.36 17.02
C ASP A 61 -4.50 -15.73 16.84
N GLN A 62 -4.42 -14.48 16.36
CA GLN A 62 -3.14 -13.78 16.24
C GLN A 62 -2.52 -13.41 17.59
N GLU A 63 -3.34 -13.13 18.62
CA GLU A 63 -2.84 -12.90 19.99
C GLU A 63 -2.07 -14.11 20.53
N LYS A 64 -2.50 -15.34 20.20
CA LYS A 64 -1.82 -16.57 20.64
C LYS A 64 -0.43 -16.73 20.01
N ARG A 65 -0.19 -16.16 18.82
CA ARG A 65 1.09 -16.29 18.08
C ARG A 65 2.12 -15.20 18.41
N LEU A 66 1.74 -14.15 19.14
CA LEU A 66 2.67 -13.14 19.63
C LEU A 66 3.65 -13.73 20.66
N PHE A 67 3.25 -14.77 21.39
CA PHE A 67 4.12 -15.59 22.24
C PHE A 67 4.75 -16.73 21.43
N ASN A 68 5.73 -16.41 20.59
CA ASN A 68 6.60 -17.43 20.00
C ASN A 68 8.00 -17.34 20.63
N PRO A 69 8.44 -18.32 21.46
CA PRO A 69 9.72 -18.25 22.15
C PRO A 69 10.93 -18.16 21.20
N LEU A 70 10.78 -18.62 19.95
CA LEU A 70 11.79 -18.47 18.90
C LEU A 70 11.99 -17.00 18.43
N LYS A 71 11.04 -16.09 18.68
CA LYS A 71 11.19 -14.65 18.40
C LYS A 71 11.89 -13.88 19.54
N LEU A 72 12.04 -14.45 20.74
CA LEU A 72 12.79 -13.80 21.84
C LEU A 72 14.28 -13.64 21.52
N PHE A 73 14.84 -14.53 20.71
CA PHE A 73 16.27 -14.51 20.36
C PHE A 73 16.61 -13.68 19.12
N LYS A 74 15.61 -13.07 18.44
CA LYS A 74 15.90 -12.06 17.43
C LYS A 74 16.26 -10.76 18.14
N ILE A 75 17.55 -10.47 18.27
CA ILE A 75 18.04 -9.15 18.65
C ILE A 75 17.47 -8.15 17.64
N LYS A 76 16.39 -7.46 18.01
CA LYS A 76 15.91 -6.31 17.23
C LYS A 76 16.98 -5.23 17.37
N LYS A 77 17.78 -5.05 16.32
CA LYS A 77 18.73 -3.92 16.25
C LYS A 77 17.96 -2.65 16.58
N LYS A 78 18.42 -1.92 17.60
CA LYS A 78 17.86 -0.62 17.94
C LYS A 78 17.94 0.27 16.69
N PRO A 79 16.83 0.90 16.26
CA PRO A 79 16.86 1.80 15.11
C PRO A 79 17.92 2.88 15.31
N ALA A 80 18.66 3.20 14.25
CA ALA A 80 19.62 4.29 14.31
C ALA A 80 18.87 5.61 14.49
N GLU A 81 19.44 6.54 15.25
CA GLU A 81 18.89 7.89 15.37
C GLU A 81 18.80 8.54 13.98
N VAL A 82 17.64 9.13 13.69
CA VAL A 82 17.43 9.83 12.42
C VAL A 82 18.33 11.07 12.42
N ILE A 83 18.90 11.41 11.26
CA ILE A 83 19.72 12.63 11.14
C ILE A 83 18.93 13.87 11.54
N GLU A 84 19.65 14.90 11.97
CA GLU A 84 19.08 16.22 12.26
C GLU A 84 18.40 16.85 11.04
N GLU A 85 17.42 17.72 11.31
CA GLU A 85 16.74 18.53 10.30
C GLU A 85 17.75 19.33 9.46
N THR A 86 17.60 19.28 8.14
CA THR A 86 18.41 20.13 7.26
C THR A 86 18.06 21.60 7.51
N SER A 87 19.05 22.49 7.52
CA SER A 87 18.82 23.92 7.74
C SER A 87 17.77 24.48 6.77
N ARG A 88 16.73 25.12 7.32
CA ARG A 88 15.65 25.72 6.53
C ARG A 88 16.14 26.80 5.58
N VAL A 89 17.18 27.54 5.97
CA VAL A 89 17.80 28.56 5.11
C VAL A 89 18.38 27.93 3.85
N LEU A 90 19.00 26.75 3.97
CA LEU A 90 19.56 26.03 2.81
C LEU A 90 18.46 25.46 1.91
N ILE A 91 17.40 24.91 2.51
CA ILE A 91 16.25 24.39 1.76
C ILE A 91 15.59 25.53 0.97
N LYS A 92 15.33 26.67 1.62
CA LYS A 92 14.71 27.83 0.99
C LYS A 92 15.56 28.38 -0.16
N ALA A 93 16.87 28.52 0.06
CA ALA A 93 17.80 28.94 -0.98
C ALA A 93 17.78 27.99 -2.19
N GLU A 94 17.64 26.68 -1.97
CA GLU A 94 17.43 25.75 -3.09
C GLU A 94 16.09 26.01 -3.78
N VAL A 95 14.96 26.09 -3.06
CA VAL A 95 13.63 26.32 -3.64
C VAL A 95 13.59 27.57 -4.54
N GLU A 96 14.26 28.65 -4.13
CA GLU A 96 14.34 29.91 -4.91
C GLU A 96 15.02 29.73 -6.28
N THR A 97 15.83 28.66 -6.47
CA THR A 97 16.48 28.33 -7.74
C THR A 97 15.68 27.39 -8.64
N LEU A 98 14.49 26.95 -8.21
CA LEU A 98 13.73 25.87 -8.86
C LEU A 98 12.50 26.35 -9.64
N GLU A 99 12.42 27.63 -9.97
CA GLU A 99 11.24 28.20 -10.67
C GLU A 99 10.93 27.45 -11.97
N ASP A 100 11.96 27.11 -12.75
CA ASP A 100 11.83 26.35 -14.02
C ASP A 100 11.34 24.90 -13.82
N PHE A 101 11.40 24.38 -12.60
CA PHE A 101 10.96 23.02 -12.25
C PHE A 101 9.60 22.99 -11.54
N LYS A 102 8.98 24.16 -11.34
CA LYS A 102 7.66 24.26 -10.72
C LYS A 102 6.60 23.77 -11.69
N VAL A 103 5.86 22.74 -11.29
CA VAL A 103 4.81 22.14 -12.11
C VAL A 103 3.41 22.64 -11.75
N TRP A 104 3.21 23.11 -10.51
CA TRP A 104 1.91 23.57 -10.06
C TRP A 104 2.01 24.56 -8.89
N THR A 105 1.00 25.40 -8.73
CA THR A 105 0.79 26.25 -7.55
C THR A 105 -0.69 26.24 -7.16
N GLU A 106 -0.97 25.97 -5.89
CA GLU A 106 -2.33 25.94 -5.35
C GLU A 106 -2.32 26.57 -3.95
N LYS A 107 -2.93 27.75 -3.81
CA LYS A 107 -2.90 28.53 -2.55
C LYS A 107 -1.45 28.79 -2.11
N ASN A 108 -1.08 28.41 -0.88
CA ASN A 108 0.26 28.51 -0.33
C ASN A 108 1.19 27.35 -0.73
N TYR A 109 0.69 26.35 -1.46
CA TYR A 109 1.50 25.19 -1.86
C TYR A 109 2.05 25.32 -3.27
N GLU A 110 3.32 24.95 -3.42
CA GLU A 110 4.00 24.83 -4.70
C GLU A 110 4.45 23.38 -4.90
N VAL A 111 4.38 22.90 -6.14
CA VAL A 111 4.73 21.53 -6.50
C VAL A 111 5.86 21.56 -7.50
N TYR A 112 6.91 20.81 -7.24
CA TYR A 112 8.14 20.79 -8.04
C TYR A 112 8.47 19.36 -8.46
N ILE A 113 9.03 19.19 -9.66
CA ILE A 113 9.63 17.92 -10.10
C ILE A 113 11.05 18.18 -10.56
N VAL A 114 12.03 17.70 -9.80
CA VAL A 114 13.41 18.18 -9.91
C VAL A 114 14.40 17.03 -9.98
N PRO A 115 15.44 17.09 -10.84
CA PRO A 115 16.55 16.14 -10.80
C PRO A 115 17.40 16.34 -9.55
N THR A 116 17.88 15.23 -8.96
CA THR A 116 18.64 15.21 -7.70
C THR A 116 19.79 16.20 -7.61
N LEU A 117 20.53 16.43 -8.70
CA LEU A 117 21.70 17.32 -8.72
C LEU A 117 21.37 18.79 -8.38
N LYS A 118 20.11 19.21 -8.52
CA LYS A 118 19.67 20.58 -8.24
C LYS A 118 19.20 20.78 -6.79
N ILE A 119 19.01 19.70 -6.04
CA ILE A 119 18.33 19.70 -4.74
C ILE A 119 19.06 18.89 -3.66
N PRO A 120 20.39 19.03 -3.46
CA PRO A 120 21.11 18.21 -2.49
C PRO A 120 20.59 18.35 -1.04
N ASN A 121 20.23 19.57 -0.60
CA ASN A 121 19.72 19.81 0.76
C ASN A 121 18.27 19.35 0.90
N ILE A 122 17.42 19.64 -0.08
CA ILE A 122 16.04 19.16 -0.15
C ILE A 122 16.03 17.62 -0.22
N LEU A 123 16.89 16.98 -1.00
CA LEU A 123 16.97 15.51 -1.07
C LEU A 123 17.35 14.89 0.27
N ARG A 124 18.34 15.47 0.95
CA ARG A 124 18.71 15.05 2.31
C ARG A 124 17.50 15.15 3.24
N GLU A 125 16.74 16.24 3.16
CA GLU A 125 15.54 16.43 3.98
C GLU A 125 14.40 15.48 3.60
N ILE A 126 14.19 15.21 2.30
CA ILE A 126 13.25 14.19 1.82
C ILE A 126 13.61 12.84 2.44
N GLY A 127 14.88 12.42 2.40
CA GLY A 127 15.30 11.14 2.96
C GLY A 127 15.12 11.05 4.48
N ARG A 128 15.29 12.17 5.20
CA ARG A 128 15.05 12.27 6.64
C ARG A 128 13.56 12.13 6.97
N LEU A 129 12.72 12.93 6.32
CA LEU A 129 11.27 12.95 6.54
C LEU A 129 10.60 11.65 6.07
N ARG A 130 11.11 11.04 4.99
CA ARG A 130 10.69 9.73 4.50
C ARG A 130 10.93 8.65 5.55
N GLU A 131 12.13 8.60 6.13
CA GLU A 131 12.44 7.64 7.20
C GLU A 131 11.56 7.85 8.44
N ILE A 132 11.34 9.10 8.86
CA ILE A 132 10.44 9.42 9.99
C ILE A 132 9.04 8.89 9.72
N THR A 133 8.50 9.22 8.54
CA THR A 133 7.12 8.86 8.15
C THR A 133 6.95 7.35 8.04
N PHE A 134 7.88 6.65 7.40
CA PHE A 134 7.80 5.20 7.26
C PHE A 134 8.03 4.46 8.58
N ARG A 135 8.93 4.93 9.44
CA ARG A 135 9.13 4.33 10.78
C ARG A 135 7.86 4.38 11.63
N GLU A 136 7.11 5.47 11.54
CA GLU A 136 5.90 5.66 12.33
C GLU A 136 4.84 4.58 12.07
N VAL A 137 4.76 4.11 10.82
CA VAL A 137 3.85 3.03 10.40
C VAL A 137 4.52 1.65 10.41
N GLY A 138 5.75 1.54 10.92
CA GLY A 138 6.49 0.29 11.05
C GLY A 138 7.19 -0.20 9.77
N GLU A 139 7.37 0.68 8.77
CA GLU A 139 7.90 0.37 7.44
C GLU A 139 9.24 1.07 7.12
N GLY A 140 9.85 1.75 8.11
CA GLY A 140 11.12 2.46 7.93
C GLY A 140 12.32 1.54 7.74
N THR A 141 13.38 2.07 7.13
CA THR A 141 14.64 1.34 6.88
C THR A 141 15.43 1.04 8.16
N ASN A 142 15.08 1.72 9.27
CA ASN A 142 15.79 1.74 10.55
C ASN A 142 17.21 2.32 10.47
N LYS A 143 17.54 3.02 9.38
CA LYS A 143 18.79 3.75 9.15
C LYS A 143 18.62 5.23 9.45
N LYS A 144 19.73 5.97 9.60
CA LYS A 144 19.68 7.40 9.93
C LYS A 144 18.92 8.25 8.91
N ILE A 145 18.86 7.78 7.66
CA ILE A 145 18.18 8.42 6.53
C ILE A 145 17.70 7.32 5.59
N ASP A 146 16.53 7.52 4.99
CA ASP A 146 16.05 6.68 3.91
C ASP A 146 16.45 7.34 2.57
N LEU A 147 17.65 6.99 2.10
CA LEU A 147 18.10 7.21 0.72
C LEU A 147 18.76 5.92 0.21
N ASP A 148 18.54 5.61 -1.06
CA ASP A 148 19.12 4.47 -1.78
C ASP A 148 19.80 4.92 -3.09
N ASN A 149 20.39 3.99 -3.83
CA ASN A 149 21.15 4.31 -5.05
C ASN A 149 20.27 4.87 -6.18
N TYR A 150 18.96 4.66 -6.13
CA TYR A 150 18.02 5.17 -7.13
C TYR A 150 17.79 6.67 -6.93
N ASP A 151 17.84 7.16 -5.68
CA ASP A 151 17.71 8.59 -5.38
C ASP A 151 18.82 9.46 -6.05
N ILE A 152 19.89 8.86 -6.59
CA ILE A 152 20.98 9.58 -7.28
C ILE A 152 20.55 10.10 -8.66
N TYR A 153 19.70 9.37 -9.38
CA TYR A 153 19.34 9.66 -10.78
C TYR A 153 17.83 9.69 -11.03
N TYR A 154 17.01 9.41 -10.01
CA TYR A 154 15.58 9.64 -10.11
C TYR A 154 15.29 11.13 -9.87
N ASN A 155 14.22 11.60 -10.46
CA ASN A 155 13.66 12.89 -10.12
C ASN A 155 12.84 12.79 -8.82
N HIS A 156 12.72 13.91 -8.14
CA HIS A 156 11.91 14.03 -6.93
C HIS A 156 10.78 15.01 -7.16
N LEU A 157 9.56 14.51 -7.03
CA LEU A 157 8.36 15.31 -6.90
C LEU A 157 8.20 15.67 -5.43
N PHE A 158 8.06 16.95 -5.09
CA PHE A 158 7.75 17.37 -3.72
C PHE A 158 6.80 18.55 -3.68
N ILE A 159 6.12 18.69 -2.55
CA ILE A 159 5.26 19.83 -2.25
C ILE A 159 5.96 20.72 -1.23
N TRP A 160 6.05 22.00 -1.54
CA TRP A 160 6.55 23.06 -0.68
C TRP A 160 5.39 23.87 -0.10
N ASP A 161 5.37 24.05 1.21
CA ASP A 161 4.46 24.97 1.90
C ASP A 161 5.16 26.31 2.08
N ARG A 162 4.70 27.34 1.37
CA ARG A 162 5.32 28.69 1.41
C ARG A 162 5.11 29.40 2.74
N ASP A 163 4.02 29.12 3.44
CA ASP A 163 3.69 29.81 4.69
C ASP A 163 4.53 29.26 5.83
N LEU A 164 4.70 27.93 5.86
CA LEU A 164 5.48 27.23 6.89
C LEU A 164 6.94 26.98 6.51
N GLU A 165 7.30 27.29 5.27
CA GLU A 165 8.62 27.05 4.68
C GLU A 165 9.11 25.61 4.92
N ASN A 166 8.26 24.63 4.57
CA ASN A 166 8.51 23.22 4.83
C ASN A 166 8.10 22.31 3.67
N ILE A 167 8.83 21.21 3.51
CA ILE A 167 8.42 20.11 2.62
C ILE A 167 7.22 19.40 3.25
N VAL A 168 6.16 19.19 2.48
CA VAL A 168 4.89 18.60 2.93
C VAL A 168 4.83 17.09 2.66
N GLY A 169 5.35 16.67 1.52
CA GLY A 169 5.32 15.29 1.05
C GLY A 169 6.06 15.18 -0.27
N ALA A 170 6.41 13.96 -0.64
CA ALA A 170 7.20 13.72 -1.85
C ALA A 170 6.86 12.38 -2.51
N TYR A 171 7.28 12.26 -3.76
CA TYR A 171 7.23 11.08 -4.62
C TYR A 171 8.55 10.98 -5.37
N ARG A 172 9.05 9.76 -5.59
CA ARG A 172 10.20 9.51 -6.45
C ARG A 172 9.74 9.12 -7.86
N ILE A 173 10.34 9.73 -8.89
CA ILE A 173 9.97 9.57 -10.30
C ILE A 173 11.19 9.15 -11.13
N GLY A 174 11.15 7.93 -11.67
CA GLY A 174 12.18 7.40 -12.56
C GLY A 174 11.72 7.44 -14.00
N LYS A 175 12.42 8.16 -14.87
CA LYS A 175 12.06 8.23 -16.29
C LYS A 175 12.58 7.00 -17.03
N GLY A 176 11.69 6.21 -17.60
CA GLY A 176 12.04 4.86 -18.05
C GLY A 176 12.96 4.82 -19.26
N ASP A 177 12.90 5.81 -20.14
CA ASP A 177 13.84 6.01 -21.24
C ASP A 177 15.24 6.36 -20.74
N GLU A 178 15.37 7.39 -19.90
CA GLU A 178 16.66 7.81 -19.33
C GLU A 178 17.29 6.71 -18.47
N ILE A 179 16.51 5.99 -17.67
CA ILE A 179 16.99 4.86 -16.86
C ILE A 179 17.51 3.74 -17.76
N LEU A 180 16.79 3.38 -18.82
CA LEU A 180 17.21 2.32 -19.73
C LEU A 180 18.49 2.68 -20.48
N GLU A 181 18.63 3.94 -20.89
CA GLU A 181 19.81 4.42 -21.60
C GLU A 181 21.05 4.48 -20.70
N SER A 182 20.91 5.06 -19.50
CA SER A 182 22.05 5.33 -18.61
C SER A 182 22.42 4.17 -17.68
N MET A 183 21.43 3.49 -17.10
CA MET A 183 21.60 2.48 -16.05
C MET A 183 21.24 1.07 -16.51
N GLY A 184 20.62 0.96 -17.69
CA GLY A 184 20.10 -0.28 -18.23
C GLY A 184 18.97 -0.88 -17.40
N ARG A 185 18.65 -2.15 -17.66
CA ARG A 185 17.50 -2.86 -17.07
C ARG A 185 17.52 -2.94 -15.54
N ARG A 186 18.70 -2.93 -14.93
CA ARG A 186 18.86 -2.98 -13.46
C ARG A 186 18.72 -1.62 -12.79
N GLY A 187 18.60 -0.54 -13.57
CA GLY A 187 18.36 0.81 -13.08
C GLY A 187 16.95 1.04 -12.55
N PHE A 188 15.99 0.16 -12.82
CA PHE A 188 14.66 0.26 -12.21
C PHE A 188 14.64 -0.29 -10.79
N TYR A 189 13.95 0.38 -9.86
CA TYR A 189 13.74 -0.13 -8.51
C TYR A 189 12.94 -1.43 -8.52
N LEU A 190 11.96 -1.55 -9.41
CA LEU A 190 11.19 -2.77 -9.66
C LEU A 190 12.07 -3.99 -9.97
N SER A 191 13.28 -3.81 -10.50
CA SER A 191 14.22 -4.91 -10.73
C SER A 191 14.73 -5.55 -9.43
N GLU A 192 14.60 -4.88 -8.27
CA GLU A 192 14.86 -5.47 -6.95
C GLU A 192 13.75 -6.41 -6.48
N LEU A 193 12.52 -6.19 -6.94
CA LEU A 193 11.31 -6.89 -6.49
C LEU A 193 10.87 -7.95 -7.50
N PHE A 194 11.07 -7.70 -8.79
CA PHE A 194 10.57 -8.52 -9.89
C PHE A 194 11.67 -8.82 -10.91
N LYS A 195 11.53 -9.97 -11.56
CA LYS A 195 12.28 -10.36 -12.77
C LYS A 195 11.38 -10.08 -13.97
N MET A 196 11.83 -9.23 -14.87
CA MET A 196 11.08 -8.78 -16.06
C MET A 196 11.74 -9.29 -17.33
N LYS A 197 10.94 -9.84 -18.25
CA LYS A 197 11.38 -10.32 -19.56
C LYS A 197 11.55 -9.15 -20.55
N ASP A 198 12.34 -9.40 -21.59
CA ASP A 198 12.71 -8.43 -22.64
C ASP A 198 11.52 -7.72 -23.28
N GLN A 199 10.42 -8.45 -23.49
CA GLN A 199 9.19 -7.95 -24.08
C GLN A 199 8.52 -6.84 -23.26
N PHE A 200 8.87 -6.70 -21.99
CA PHE A 200 8.26 -5.73 -21.09
C PHE A 200 8.96 -4.36 -21.11
N TYR A 201 10.24 -4.30 -21.46
CA TYR A 201 11.02 -3.06 -21.44
C TYR A 201 10.57 -1.98 -22.43
N PRO A 202 9.99 -2.28 -23.61
CA PRO A 202 9.40 -1.24 -24.46
C PRO A 202 8.32 -0.43 -23.74
N MET A 203 7.50 -1.07 -22.90
CA MET A 203 6.51 -0.40 -22.06
C MET A 203 7.18 0.46 -20.99
N LEU A 204 8.19 -0.09 -20.31
CA LEU A 204 8.94 0.66 -19.29
C LEU A 204 9.62 1.89 -19.87
N LYS A 205 10.17 1.80 -21.09
CA LYS A 205 10.79 2.93 -21.80
C LYS A 205 9.80 4.08 -22.01
N GLN A 206 8.53 3.77 -22.28
CA GLN A 206 7.45 4.73 -22.51
C GLN A 206 6.72 5.10 -21.21
N GLY A 207 7.37 5.01 -20.06
CA GLY A 207 6.70 5.33 -18.81
C GLY A 207 7.61 5.82 -17.71
N ILE A 208 6.98 6.16 -16.60
CA ILE A 208 7.65 6.62 -15.39
C ILE A 208 7.46 5.60 -14.26
N GLU A 209 8.56 5.28 -13.59
CA GLU A 209 8.56 4.54 -12.34
C GLU A 209 8.24 5.45 -11.17
N LEU A 210 7.17 5.16 -10.45
CA LEU A 210 6.73 5.89 -9.29
C LEU A 210 7.00 5.04 -8.04
N GLY A 211 7.67 5.61 -7.04
CA GLY A 211 7.80 4.95 -5.74
C GLY A 211 8.03 5.90 -4.58
N ARG A 212 8.18 5.31 -3.37
CA ARG A 212 8.62 6.02 -2.16
C ARG A 212 7.76 7.25 -1.83
N SER A 213 6.45 7.14 -1.98
CA SER A 213 5.54 8.24 -1.70
C SER A 213 5.20 8.35 -0.23
N TRP A 214 5.18 9.58 0.28
CA TRP A 214 4.90 9.87 1.68
C TRP A 214 4.39 11.30 1.84
N ILE A 215 3.62 11.53 2.91
CA ILE A 215 3.14 12.84 3.33
C ILE A 215 3.44 12.96 4.82
N ARG A 216 3.99 14.09 5.24
CA ARG A 216 4.25 14.40 6.64
C ARG A 216 3.01 14.22 7.50
N LYS A 217 3.16 13.67 8.70
CA LYS A 217 2.05 13.35 9.62
C LYS A 217 1.10 14.54 9.83
N GLU A 218 1.65 15.74 9.99
CA GLU A 218 0.91 16.99 10.24
C GLU A 218 0.01 17.42 9.05
N TYR A 219 0.25 16.81 7.89
CA TYR A 219 -0.49 17.03 6.65
C TYR A 219 -1.33 15.82 6.24
N GLN A 220 -1.16 14.67 6.89
CA GLN A 220 -2.00 13.49 6.66
C GLN A 220 -3.44 13.76 7.10
N GLY A 221 -4.40 13.05 6.49
CA GLY A 221 -5.84 13.27 6.70
C GLY A 221 -6.41 14.51 6.01
N LYS A 222 -5.57 15.47 5.62
CA LYS A 222 -5.97 16.58 4.73
C LYS A 222 -6.03 16.05 3.29
N PRO A 223 -7.09 16.36 2.52
CA PRO A 223 -7.23 15.85 1.16
C PRO A 223 -6.24 16.52 0.17
N LEU A 224 -5.85 17.77 0.44
CA LEU A 224 -5.07 18.59 -0.49
C LEU A 224 -3.64 18.08 -0.78
N PRO A 225 -2.81 17.68 0.20
CA PRO A 225 -1.43 17.24 -0.07
C PRO A 225 -1.35 16.04 -1.02
N LEU A 226 -2.17 15.01 -0.79
CA LEU A 226 -2.19 13.85 -1.68
C LEU A 226 -2.69 14.24 -3.08
N PHE A 227 -3.73 15.07 -3.15
CA PHE A 227 -4.24 15.59 -4.42
C PHE A 227 -3.16 16.36 -5.20
N LEU A 228 -2.34 17.19 -4.53
CA LEU A 228 -1.26 17.94 -5.18
C LEU A 228 -0.13 17.06 -5.73
N LEU A 229 0.23 15.98 -5.03
CA LEU A 229 1.19 15.00 -5.58
C LEU A 229 0.64 14.40 -6.89
N TRP A 230 -0.61 13.95 -6.88
CA TRP A 230 -1.26 13.41 -8.08
C TRP A 230 -1.39 14.43 -9.21
N LYS A 231 -1.71 15.68 -8.87
CA LYS A 231 -1.77 16.78 -9.83
C LYS A 231 -0.42 17.06 -10.47
N GLY A 232 0.65 17.05 -9.69
CA GLY A 232 2.03 17.17 -10.18
C GLY A 232 2.40 16.05 -11.15
N ILE A 233 2.07 14.80 -10.82
CA ILE A 233 2.30 13.64 -11.71
C ILE A 233 1.51 13.78 -13.01
N LEU A 234 0.23 14.13 -12.94
CA LEU A 234 -0.60 14.27 -14.13
C LEU A 234 -0.09 15.40 -15.04
N LYS A 235 0.24 16.56 -14.45
CA LYS A 235 0.83 17.67 -15.19
C LYS A 235 2.11 17.25 -15.90
N TYR A 236 2.98 16.53 -15.18
CA TYR A 236 4.21 16.01 -15.75
C TYR A 236 3.97 15.11 -16.98
N LEU A 237 2.96 14.23 -16.92
CA LEU A 237 2.62 13.34 -18.04
C LEU A 237 2.04 14.11 -19.24
N ILE A 238 1.24 15.16 -18.99
CA ILE A 238 0.71 16.02 -20.05
C ILE A 238 1.85 16.77 -20.76
N ASP A 239 2.80 17.29 -20.00
CA ASP A 239 3.96 18.00 -20.54
C ASP A 239 4.97 17.06 -21.23
N ASN A 240 4.89 15.75 -20.96
CA ASN A 240 5.80 14.73 -21.46
C ASN A 240 5.03 13.56 -22.09
N PRO A 241 4.40 13.76 -23.26
CA PRO A 241 3.51 12.79 -23.89
C PRO A 241 4.21 11.50 -24.34
N GLN A 242 5.56 11.47 -24.35
CA GLN A 242 6.33 10.25 -24.56
C GLN A 242 6.14 9.21 -23.43
N TYR A 243 5.70 9.66 -22.25
CA TYR A 243 5.40 8.79 -21.11
C TYR A 243 3.91 8.44 -21.08
N ARG A 244 3.57 7.30 -21.67
CA ARG A 244 2.24 6.71 -21.65
C ARG A 244 1.93 5.92 -20.38
N PHE A 245 2.94 5.33 -19.74
CA PHE A 245 2.72 4.43 -18.61
C PHE A 245 3.19 5.03 -17.30
N MET A 246 2.44 4.79 -16.23
CA MET A 246 2.94 4.88 -14.86
C MET A 246 3.05 3.48 -14.29
N PHE A 247 4.14 3.19 -13.60
CA PHE A 247 4.31 1.89 -12.97
C PHE A 247 5.10 1.99 -11.67
N GLY A 248 4.96 1.00 -10.82
CA GLY A 248 5.70 0.98 -9.56
C GLY A 248 5.14 -0.04 -8.57
N PRO A 249 5.84 -0.26 -7.47
CA PRO A 249 5.32 -1.07 -6.37
C PRO A 249 4.31 -0.26 -5.55
N VAL A 250 3.16 -0.87 -5.28
CA VAL A 250 2.23 -0.40 -4.26
C VAL A 250 2.24 -1.37 -3.08
N SER A 251 2.55 -0.85 -1.90
CA SER A 251 2.77 -1.66 -0.71
C SER A 251 1.51 -1.80 0.13
N ILE A 252 1.22 -3.03 0.55
CA ILE A 252 0.23 -3.39 1.57
C ILE A 252 1.03 -3.76 2.82
N SER A 253 0.78 -3.02 3.89
CA SER A 253 1.55 -3.09 5.13
C SER A 253 1.63 -4.49 5.71
N ASN A 254 2.74 -4.81 6.38
CA ASN A 254 2.86 -6.06 7.13
C ASN A 254 2.03 -6.07 8.42
N SER A 255 1.47 -4.93 8.83
CA SER A 255 0.52 -4.82 9.94
C SER A 255 -0.82 -5.54 9.67
N PHE A 256 -1.20 -5.72 8.41
CA PHE A 256 -2.40 -6.49 8.05
C PHE A 256 -2.24 -7.97 8.42
N SER A 257 -3.33 -8.57 8.89
CA SER A 257 -3.39 -10.01 9.08
C SER A 257 -3.10 -10.77 7.78
N LYS A 258 -2.56 -11.99 7.89
CA LYS A 258 -2.38 -12.88 6.72
C LYS A 258 -3.69 -13.05 5.93
N PHE A 259 -4.82 -13.15 6.65
CA PHE A 259 -6.13 -13.32 6.04
C PHE A 259 -6.60 -12.06 5.30
N SER A 260 -6.47 -10.87 5.88
CA SER A 260 -6.79 -9.62 5.17
C SER A 260 -5.89 -9.41 3.96
N LYS A 261 -4.59 -9.72 4.05
CA LYS A 261 -3.71 -9.71 2.87
C LYS A 261 -4.19 -10.67 1.79
N ALA A 262 -4.60 -11.88 2.17
CA ALA A 262 -5.16 -12.85 1.22
C ALA A 262 -6.45 -12.34 0.57
N LEU A 263 -7.38 -11.74 1.33
CA LEU A 263 -8.59 -11.12 0.79
C LEU A 263 -8.29 -9.97 -0.17
N ILE A 264 -7.34 -9.09 0.17
CA ILE A 264 -6.93 -7.99 -0.71
C ILE A 264 -6.34 -8.56 -2.01
N VAL A 265 -5.45 -9.54 -1.91
CA VAL A 265 -4.83 -10.20 -3.08
C VAL A 265 -5.89 -10.85 -3.94
N ASP A 266 -6.83 -11.59 -3.36
CA ASP A 266 -7.87 -12.31 -4.07
C ASP A 266 -8.83 -11.35 -4.81
N TYR A 267 -9.29 -10.30 -4.12
CA TYR A 267 -10.10 -9.25 -4.73
C TYR A 267 -9.39 -8.57 -5.91
N ILE A 268 -8.13 -8.20 -5.74
CA ILE A 268 -7.32 -7.60 -6.81
C ILE A 268 -7.11 -8.60 -7.96
N THR A 269 -6.83 -9.86 -7.64
CA THR A 269 -6.61 -10.94 -8.62
C THR A 269 -7.84 -11.15 -9.50
N LYS A 270 -9.03 -11.04 -8.90
CA LYS A 270 -10.30 -11.20 -9.60
C LYS A 270 -10.69 -9.97 -10.43
N ASN A 271 -10.51 -8.76 -9.90
CA ASN A 271 -11.11 -7.55 -10.48
C ASN A 271 -10.11 -6.65 -11.24
N HIS A 272 -8.82 -6.69 -10.90
CA HIS A 272 -7.82 -5.72 -11.36
C HIS A 272 -6.53 -6.35 -11.90
N PHE A 273 -6.45 -7.68 -12.00
CA PHE A 273 -5.23 -8.36 -12.43
C PHE A 273 -5.16 -8.50 -13.95
N ASP A 274 -3.99 -8.21 -14.52
CA ASP A 274 -3.73 -8.41 -15.95
C ASP A 274 -2.83 -9.63 -16.16
N TYR A 275 -3.47 -10.73 -16.55
CA TYR A 275 -2.80 -12.01 -16.79
C TYR A 275 -1.91 -12.02 -18.03
N GLU A 276 -2.16 -11.15 -19.01
CA GLU A 276 -1.37 -11.09 -20.23
C GLU A 276 -0.02 -10.41 -19.96
N MET A 277 -0.04 -9.26 -19.28
CA MET A 277 1.18 -8.59 -18.84
C MET A 277 1.96 -9.43 -17.81
N ALA A 278 1.25 -10.13 -16.91
CA ALA A 278 1.87 -10.98 -15.88
C ALA A 278 2.77 -12.08 -16.47
N LYS A 279 2.57 -12.53 -17.71
CA LYS A 279 3.43 -13.52 -18.39
C LYS A 279 4.89 -13.07 -18.52
N TYR A 280 5.14 -11.76 -18.46
CA TYR A 280 6.46 -11.16 -18.61
C TYR A 280 7.13 -10.80 -17.28
N VAL A 281 6.45 -11.01 -16.15
CA VAL A 281 6.94 -10.58 -14.83
C VAL A 281 6.87 -11.74 -13.84
N LYS A 282 7.95 -11.95 -13.08
CA LYS A 282 7.99 -12.93 -11.98
C LYS A 282 8.44 -12.27 -10.69
N PRO A 283 7.78 -12.49 -9.54
CA PRO A 283 8.27 -11.95 -8.27
C PRO A 283 9.55 -12.65 -7.85
N ARG A 284 10.44 -11.94 -7.16
CA ARG A 284 11.66 -12.54 -6.59
C ARG A 284 11.35 -13.31 -5.31
N ASN A 285 10.43 -12.81 -4.51
CA ASN A 285 9.93 -13.42 -3.28
C ASN A 285 8.42 -13.58 -3.38
N LYS A 286 7.97 -14.76 -3.81
CA LYS A 286 6.55 -15.03 -4.03
C LYS A 286 5.75 -14.97 -2.72
N PHE A 287 4.66 -14.20 -2.72
CA PHE A 287 3.66 -14.28 -1.67
C PHE A 287 3.01 -15.67 -1.66
N LYS A 288 3.04 -16.34 -0.50
CA LYS A 288 2.32 -17.60 -0.27
C LYS A 288 1.10 -17.28 0.59
N ALA A 289 -0.07 -17.19 -0.05
CA ALA A 289 -1.31 -17.23 0.68
C ALA A 289 -1.47 -18.66 1.21
N ASP A 290 -1.38 -18.83 2.52
CA ASP A 290 -1.90 -20.04 3.15
C ASP A 290 -3.43 -19.90 3.03
N LEU A 291 -4.03 -20.52 1.99
CA LEU A 291 -5.47 -20.55 1.82
C LEU A 291 -6.06 -21.19 3.07
N LEU A 292 -6.62 -20.36 3.95
CA LEU A 292 -7.43 -20.86 5.05
C LEU A 292 -8.66 -21.54 4.43
N PRO A 293 -9.20 -22.61 5.05
CA PRO A 293 -10.41 -23.29 4.56
C PRO A 293 -11.69 -22.44 4.65
N ILE A 294 -11.55 -21.14 4.90
CA ILE A 294 -12.63 -20.15 4.86
C ILE A 294 -12.71 -19.67 3.42
N SER A 295 -13.88 -19.76 2.79
CA SER A 295 -14.11 -19.31 1.41
C SER A 295 -13.92 -17.80 1.29
N THR A 296 -12.68 -17.36 1.06
CA THR A 296 -12.35 -16.00 0.64
C THR A 296 -13.19 -15.60 -0.56
N ASP A 297 -13.40 -16.56 -1.47
CA ASP A 297 -14.24 -16.45 -2.66
C ASP A 297 -15.63 -15.91 -2.33
N THR A 298 -16.29 -16.40 -1.26
CA THR A 298 -17.64 -15.93 -0.89
C THR A 298 -17.64 -14.47 -0.43
N LEU A 299 -16.60 -14.06 0.32
CA LEU A 299 -16.47 -12.67 0.77
C LEU A 299 -16.11 -11.72 -0.38
N VAL A 300 -15.24 -12.17 -1.28
CA VAL A 300 -14.84 -11.41 -2.46
C VAL A 300 -15.97 -11.31 -3.49
N ASP A 301 -16.71 -12.41 -3.72
CA ASP A 301 -17.91 -12.44 -4.58
C ASP A 301 -19.00 -11.50 -4.09
N SER A 302 -19.13 -11.34 -2.78
CA SER A 302 -20.08 -10.42 -2.17
C SER A 302 -19.64 -8.94 -2.21
N SER A 303 -18.36 -8.67 -2.52
CA SER A 303 -17.79 -7.33 -2.55
C SER A 303 -17.82 -6.76 -3.96
N GLU A 304 -18.79 -5.91 -4.26
CA GLU A 304 -18.90 -5.28 -5.59
C GLU A 304 -17.94 -4.09 -5.74
N SER A 305 -17.53 -3.47 -4.63
CA SER A 305 -16.66 -2.31 -4.63
C SER A 305 -15.47 -2.43 -3.67
N PHE A 306 -14.43 -1.63 -3.92
CA PHE A 306 -13.31 -1.45 -2.99
C PHE A 306 -13.76 -0.95 -1.60
N LYS A 307 -14.90 -0.25 -1.53
CA LYS A 307 -15.47 0.24 -0.26
C LYS A 307 -16.02 -0.93 0.58
N ASP A 308 -16.61 -1.92 -0.07
CA ASP A 308 -17.15 -3.10 0.62
C ASP A 308 -16.01 -3.95 1.18
N LEU A 309 -14.94 -4.14 0.38
CA LEU A 309 -13.72 -4.81 0.83
C LEU A 309 -13.09 -4.08 2.03
N ASP A 310 -12.99 -2.75 1.99
CA ASP A 310 -12.45 -1.93 3.10
C ASP A 310 -13.28 -2.07 4.37
N SER A 311 -14.61 -2.17 4.25
CA SER A 311 -15.52 -2.43 5.38
C SER A 311 -15.28 -3.81 5.99
N ILE A 312 -15.18 -4.85 5.15
CA ILE A 312 -14.91 -6.22 5.60
C ILE A 312 -13.57 -6.30 6.32
N ILE A 313 -12.51 -5.71 5.75
CA ILE A 313 -11.17 -5.68 6.37
C ILE A 313 -11.22 -4.92 7.70
N GLY A 314 -11.89 -3.76 7.75
CA GLY A 314 -12.01 -2.97 8.97
C GLY A 314 -12.74 -3.67 10.11
N ASP A 315 -13.60 -4.65 9.79
CA ASP A 315 -14.25 -5.52 10.78
C ASP A 315 -13.36 -6.69 11.24
N ILE A 316 -12.46 -7.17 10.36
CA ILE A 316 -11.52 -8.26 10.64
C ILE A 316 -10.35 -7.77 11.48
N GLU A 317 -9.77 -6.63 11.10
CA GLU A 317 -8.57 -6.08 11.75
C GLU A 317 -8.91 -5.50 13.13
N ASN A 318 -8.15 -5.91 14.16
CA ASN A 318 -8.33 -5.39 15.53
C ASN A 318 -7.91 -3.92 15.64
N SER A 319 -7.02 -3.48 14.76
CA SER A 319 -6.46 -2.13 14.69
C SER A 319 -7.26 -1.20 13.77
N HIS A 320 -8.39 -1.66 13.21
CA HIS A 320 -9.22 -0.92 12.24
C HIS A 320 -8.43 -0.33 11.07
N ILE A 321 -7.34 -1.00 10.67
CA ILE A 321 -6.51 -0.59 9.54
C ILE A 321 -7.34 -0.72 8.28
N LYS A 322 -7.31 0.34 7.46
CA LYS A 322 -7.98 0.42 6.17
C LYS A 322 -7.01 0.18 5.04
N ILE A 323 -7.53 -0.21 3.88
CA ILE A 323 -6.76 -0.33 2.64
C ILE A 323 -6.02 0.99 2.38
N PRO A 324 -4.72 0.96 2.01
CA PRO A 324 -3.95 2.17 1.73
C PRO A 324 -4.66 3.08 0.73
N VAL A 325 -4.76 4.37 1.06
CA VAL A 325 -5.44 5.37 0.21
C VAL A 325 -4.81 5.42 -1.18
N LEU A 326 -3.48 5.30 -1.27
CA LEU A 326 -2.76 5.26 -2.55
C LEU A 326 -3.23 4.12 -3.45
N LEU A 327 -3.40 2.90 -2.91
CA LEU A 327 -3.89 1.77 -3.70
C LEU A 327 -5.26 2.09 -4.30
N ARG A 328 -6.17 2.66 -3.50
CA ARG A 328 -7.50 3.08 -3.98
C ARG A 328 -7.41 4.14 -5.08
N GLN A 329 -6.52 5.13 -4.93
CA GLN A 329 -6.32 6.17 -5.93
C GLN A 329 -5.86 5.57 -7.26
N TYR A 330 -4.88 4.67 -7.25
CA TYR A 330 -4.46 3.99 -8.47
C TYR A 330 -5.60 3.17 -9.11
N MET A 331 -6.40 2.46 -8.31
CA MET A 331 -7.52 1.67 -8.83
C MET A 331 -8.59 2.54 -9.50
N ASN A 332 -8.83 3.76 -8.99
CA ASN A 332 -9.70 4.75 -9.64
C ASN A 332 -9.13 5.26 -10.99
N LEU A 333 -7.84 5.07 -11.25
CA LEU A 333 -7.19 5.36 -12.54
C LEU A 333 -7.17 4.14 -13.47
N ASN A 334 -8.00 3.11 -13.20
CA ASN A 334 -8.00 1.84 -13.92
C ASN A 334 -6.66 1.10 -13.89
N ALA A 335 -5.88 1.27 -12.81
CA ALA A 335 -4.64 0.53 -12.64
C ALA A 335 -4.84 -0.99 -12.72
N LYS A 336 -3.84 -1.66 -13.28
CA LYS A 336 -3.72 -3.12 -13.31
C LYS A 336 -2.61 -3.58 -12.39
N ILE A 337 -2.84 -4.69 -11.69
CA ILE A 337 -1.78 -5.41 -10.97
C ILE A 337 -1.33 -6.60 -11.80
N ILE A 338 -0.02 -6.81 -11.89
CA ILE A 338 0.55 -7.87 -12.74
C ILE A 338 1.40 -8.88 -11.97
N SER A 339 1.72 -8.58 -10.70
CA SER A 339 2.48 -9.48 -9.85
C SER A 339 2.41 -9.07 -8.38
N PHE A 340 2.70 -10.00 -7.48
CA PHE A 340 2.81 -9.76 -6.04
C PHE A 340 4.13 -10.31 -5.49
N ASN A 341 4.82 -9.50 -4.70
CA ASN A 341 6.11 -9.81 -4.10
C ASN A 341 6.12 -9.47 -2.60
N ILE A 342 6.85 -10.22 -1.79
CA ILE A 342 7.17 -9.81 -0.41
C ILE A 342 8.52 -9.08 -0.40
N ASP A 343 8.57 -7.87 0.15
CA ASP A 343 9.81 -7.09 0.29
C ASP A 343 10.38 -7.14 1.71
N PRO A 344 11.45 -7.93 1.97
CA PRO A 344 12.08 -8.00 3.28
C PRO A 344 12.82 -6.72 3.66
N LYS A 345 13.17 -5.85 2.71
CA LYS A 345 13.83 -4.57 2.99
C LYS A 345 12.84 -3.52 3.49
N PHE A 346 11.54 -3.75 3.30
CA PHE A 346 10.45 -2.86 3.69
C PHE A 346 9.49 -3.59 4.65
N SER A 347 10.03 -4.13 5.74
CA SER A 347 9.27 -4.77 6.82
C SER A 347 8.42 -5.98 6.43
N ASP A 348 8.82 -6.74 5.40
CA ASP A 348 8.06 -7.85 4.82
C ASP A 348 6.66 -7.41 4.34
N CYS A 349 6.54 -6.19 3.80
CA CYS A 349 5.32 -5.74 3.15
C CYS A 349 5.00 -6.57 1.90
N LEU A 350 3.72 -6.55 1.51
CA LEU A 350 3.26 -7.15 0.28
C LEU A 350 3.20 -6.08 -0.81
N ASP A 351 4.08 -6.15 -1.79
CA ASP A 351 4.12 -5.25 -2.93
C ASP A 351 3.36 -5.82 -4.12
N GLY A 352 2.39 -5.06 -4.60
CA GLY A 352 1.78 -5.27 -5.92
C GLY A 352 2.57 -4.52 -6.99
N PHE A 353 2.95 -5.18 -8.07
CA PHE A 353 3.42 -4.49 -9.27
C PHE A 353 2.22 -3.87 -9.96
N LEU A 354 2.13 -2.55 -9.90
CA LEU A 354 1.06 -1.77 -10.50
C LEU A 354 1.49 -1.14 -11.83
N VAL A 355 0.57 -1.13 -12.79
CA VAL A 355 0.70 -0.43 -14.08
C VAL A 355 -0.56 0.39 -14.35
N VAL A 356 -0.40 1.63 -14.78
CA VAL A 356 -1.46 2.50 -15.30
C VAL A 356 -1.09 2.89 -16.72
N ASP A 357 -2.04 2.72 -17.64
CA ASP A 357 -1.97 3.27 -18.99
C ASP A 357 -2.71 4.62 -18.98
N THR A 358 -2.02 5.71 -19.31
CA THR A 358 -2.61 7.05 -19.25
C THR A 358 -3.79 7.20 -20.20
N HIS A 359 -3.84 6.42 -21.29
CA HIS A 359 -4.97 6.42 -22.22
C HIS A 359 -6.24 5.79 -21.65
N ASN A 360 -6.13 4.98 -20.59
CA ASN A 360 -7.25 4.30 -19.95
C ASN A 360 -7.72 5.02 -18.68
N ILE A 361 -7.16 6.18 -18.36
CA ILE A 361 -7.59 6.97 -17.20
C ILE A 361 -8.99 7.52 -17.47
N PRO A 362 -9.96 7.35 -16.55
CA PRO A 362 -11.31 7.89 -16.74
C PRO A 362 -11.30 9.41 -16.97
N PRO A 363 -12.05 9.94 -17.95
CA PRO A 363 -12.09 11.38 -18.22
C PRO A 363 -12.47 12.22 -17.00
N GLU A 364 -13.40 11.75 -16.16
CA GLU A 364 -13.78 12.44 -14.93
C GLU A 364 -12.61 12.62 -13.95
N MET A 365 -11.66 11.68 -13.93
CA MET A 365 -10.47 11.78 -13.08
C MET A 365 -9.48 12.78 -13.66
N LEU A 366 -9.34 12.82 -14.99
CA LEU A 366 -8.57 13.86 -15.67
C LEU A 366 -9.18 15.24 -15.46
N GLU A 367 -10.50 15.39 -15.51
CA GLU A 367 -11.18 16.66 -15.24
C GLU A 367 -11.07 17.07 -13.77
N LYS A 368 -11.21 16.14 -12.82
CA LYS A 368 -11.05 16.45 -11.38
C LYS A 368 -9.62 16.90 -11.04
N LEU A 369 -8.62 16.24 -11.62
CA LEU A 369 -7.22 16.58 -11.40
C LEU A 369 -6.76 17.77 -12.26
N GLY A 370 -7.40 17.96 -13.43
CA GLY A 370 -7.05 18.92 -14.46
C GLY A 370 -7.98 20.11 -14.59
N LYS A 371 -8.95 20.31 -13.69
CA LYS A 371 -9.90 21.44 -13.74
C LYS A 371 -9.27 22.84 -13.73
N ASN A 372 -7.94 22.92 -13.59
CA ASN A 372 -7.15 24.15 -13.69
C ASN A 372 -5.89 23.97 -14.59
N LEU A 373 -5.73 22.84 -15.27
CA LEU A 373 -4.54 22.53 -16.08
C LEU A 373 -4.55 23.20 -17.45
#